data_AF-A0A538DV05-F1
#
_entry.id   AF-A0A538DV05-F1
#
_cell.length_a   1.000
_cell.length_b   1.000
_cell.length_c   1.000
_cell.angle_alpha   90.00
_cell.angle_beta   90.00
_cell.angle_gamma   90.00
#
_symmetry.space_group_name_H-M   'P 1'
#
loop_
_entity.id
_entity.type
_entity.pdbx_description
1 polymer ?
#
loop_
_entity_poly.entity_id
_entity_poly.type
_entity_poly.pdbx_seq_one_letter_code
_entity_poly.pdbx_strand_id
1 'polypeptide(L)'
;MIDFSAIERDLIAAYTGRLERRRRRRRISGAGALVIAVAGVFATVAIASDIGPNLQLDPTKWTILGGGSTDNGRGAYVHATRIEDDSQSTFMVEHDAGLAPYAAFLLHERTKAAADATSPVPVSPETGPLCTQAQLTRAEGVALRALGTFPPGAPADVTRRAADKAVADDFGDMPCRGLEYASEQARLVYAGTEPRPLLMPGAR
;
A
#
# COMPACT_ATOMS: atom_id res chain seq x y z
N MET A 1 50.23 -7.45 -13.00
CA MET A 1 50.78 -6.55 -11.96
C MET A 1 49.88 -5.33 -11.94
N ILE A 2 49.08 -5.13 -10.88
CA ILE A 2 48.11 -4.04 -10.82
C ILE A 2 48.87 -2.72 -10.64
N ASP A 3 48.63 -1.75 -11.53
CA ASP A 3 49.29 -0.45 -11.51
C ASP A 3 48.62 0.47 -10.48
N PHE A 4 49.14 0.43 -9.25
CA PHE A 4 48.66 1.25 -8.14
C PHE A 4 48.75 2.75 -8.41
N SER A 5 49.61 3.20 -9.33
CA SER A 5 49.75 4.62 -9.70
C SER A 5 48.60 5.14 -10.56
N ALA A 6 47.90 4.25 -11.27
CA ALA A 6 46.69 4.57 -12.02
C ALA A 6 45.48 4.68 -11.06
N ILE A 7 45.40 3.79 -10.09
CA ILE A 7 44.35 3.77 -9.06
C ILE A 7 44.41 5.02 -8.17
N GLU A 8 45.61 5.46 -7.81
CA GLU A 8 45.79 6.65 -6.97
C GLU A 8 45.41 7.95 -7.71
N ARG A 9 45.72 8.04 -9.01
CA ARG A 9 45.32 9.18 -9.86
C ARG A 9 43.81 9.27 -10.05
N ASP A 10 43.14 8.13 -10.24
CA ASP A 10 41.67 8.09 -10.34
C ASP A 10 40.99 8.40 -9.01
N LEU A 11 41.58 8.01 -7.88
CA LEU A 11 41.05 8.35 -6.56
C LEU A 11 41.14 9.86 -6.26
N ILE A 12 42.27 10.48 -6.63
CA ILE A 12 42.50 11.92 -6.46
C ILE A 12 41.55 12.71 -7.38
N ALA A 13 41.35 12.27 -8.63
CA ALA A 13 40.40 12.88 -9.57
C ALA A 13 38.93 12.74 -9.10
N ALA A 14 38.56 11.59 -8.54
CA ALA A 14 37.23 11.37 -7.98
C ALA A 14 36.97 12.22 -6.71
N TYR A 15 38.00 12.47 -5.91
CA TYR A 15 37.91 13.27 -4.69
C TYR A 15 37.81 14.78 -4.98
N THR A 16 38.58 15.29 -5.95
CA THR A 16 38.52 16.70 -6.37
C THR A 16 37.17 17.04 -7.04
N GLY A 17 36.63 16.14 -7.87
CA GLY A 17 35.30 16.29 -8.46
C GLY A 17 34.16 16.32 -7.44
N ARG A 18 34.30 15.61 -6.31
CA ARG A 18 33.34 15.65 -5.19
C ARG A 18 33.37 16.98 -4.44
N LEU A 19 34.54 17.61 -4.29
CA LEU A 19 34.71 18.90 -3.62
C LEU A 19 34.16 20.06 -4.47
N GLU A 20 34.33 20.03 -5.79
CA GLU A 20 33.76 21.03 -6.69
C GLU A 20 32.23 20.98 -6.76
N ARG A 21 31.64 19.78 -6.73
CA ARG A 21 30.17 19.61 -6.63
C ARG A 21 29.60 20.16 -5.33
N ARG A 22 30.32 20.03 -4.20
CA ARG A 22 29.92 20.64 -2.91
C ARG A 22 29.99 22.18 -2.94
N ARG A 23 30.98 22.77 -3.63
CA ARG A 23 31.08 24.23 -3.80
C ARG A 23 30.00 24.80 -4.73
N ARG A 24 29.63 24.11 -5.81
CA ARG A 24 28.49 24.50 -6.66
C ARG A 24 27.14 24.44 -5.92
N ARG A 25 26.91 23.43 -5.07
CA ARG A 25 25.68 23.35 -4.25
C ARG A 25 25.51 24.52 -3.28
N ARG A 26 26.61 25.11 -2.76
CA ARG A 26 26.54 26.31 -1.89
C ARG A 26 26.27 27.62 -2.65
N ARG A 27 26.58 27.71 -3.95
CA ARG A 27 26.32 28.93 -4.75
C ARG A 27 24.92 28.98 -5.36
N ILE A 28 24.23 27.84 -5.47
CA ILE A 28 22.84 27.78 -5.97
C ILE A 28 21.82 28.13 -4.85
N SER A 29 22.27 28.22 -3.59
CA SER A 29 21.46 28.64 -2.45
C SER A 29 21.03 30.13 -2.47
N GLY A 30 21.35 30.89 -3.51
CA GLY A 30 21.07 32.34 -3.60
C GLY A 30 19.94 32.78 -4.54
N ALA A 31 19.31 31.87 -5.30
CA ALA A 31 18.31 32.26 -6.32
C ALA A 31 17.03 31.39 -6.35
N GLY A 32 16.80 30.57 -5.32
CA GLY A 32 15.64 29.67 -5.24
C GLY A 32 14.61 30.04 -4.16
N ALA A 33 14.70 31.23 -3.57
CA ALA A 33 13.88 31.58 -2.40
C ALA A 33 12.41 31.90 -2.74
N LEU A 34 12.05 32.16 -4.00
CA LEU A 34 10.71 32.61 -4.36
C LEU A 34 9.73 31.49 -4.78
N VAL A 35 10.23 30.31 -5.16
CA VAL A 35 9.37 29.15 -5.54
C VAL A 35 9.05 28.25 -4.33
N ILE A 36 9.78 28.41 -3.22
CA ILE A 36 9.63 27.59 -2.01
C ILE A 36 8.35 27.92 -1.23
N ALA A 37 7.73 29.09 -1.42
CA ALA A 37 6.54 29.46 -0.65
C ALA A 37 5.29 28.62 -0.99
N VAL A 38 5.17 28.11 -2.22
CA VAL A 38 4.04 27.24 -2.62
C VAL A 38 4.39 25.74 -2.47
N ALA A 39 5.65 25.37 -2.70
CA ALA A 39 6.14 24.00 -2.43
C ALA A 39 6.27 23.68 -0.92
N GLY A 40 6.38 24.70 -0.06
CA GLY A 40 6.59 24.55 1.38
C GLY A 40 5.39 23.98 2.14
N VAL A 41 4.18 24.04 1.57
CA VAL A 41 2.98 23.41 2.16
C VAL A 41 2.83 21.95 1.72
N PHE A 42 3.39 21.56 0.58
CA PHE A 42 3.30 20.19 0.06
C PHE A 42 4.53 19.31 0.40
N ALA A 43 5.70 19.92 0.57
CA ALA A 43 6.92 19.21 0.99
C ALA A 43 6.84 18.73 2.45
N THR A 44 6.08 19.41 3.31
CA THR A 44 5.83 18.96 4.68
C THR A 44 4.96 17.71 4.75
N VAL A 45 4.06 17.49 3.78
CA VAL A 45 3.24 16.26 3.74
C VAL A 45 4.09 15.05 3.34
N ALA A 46 4.96 15.21 2.34
CA ALA A 46 5.87 14.14 1.91
C ALA A 46 7.01 13.85 2.91
N ILE A 47 7.36 14.80 3.79
CA ILE A 47 8.38 14.63 4.84
C ILE A 47 7.75 14.15 6.17
N ALA A 48 6.48 14.44 6.43
CA ALA A 48 5.77 13.94 7.61
C ALA A 48 5.30 12.50 7.46
N SER A 49 5.11 12.03 6.22
CA SER A 49 4.90 10.63 5.91
C SER A 49 6.26 10.04 5.52
N ASP A 50 6.79 9.08 6.27
CA ASP A 50 8.08 8.37 6.01
C ASP A 50 8.03 7.49 4.73
N ILE A 51 7.32 7.97 3.70
CA ILE A 51 7.01 7.33 2.41
C ILE A 51 8.11 7.59 1.40
N GLY A 52 8.69 8.79 1.42
CA GLY A 52 9.76 9.21 0.50
C GLY A 52 10.97 8.25 0.39
N PRO A 53 11.38 7.51 1.45
CA PRO A 53 12.44 6.50 1.34
C PRO A 53 12.00 5.23 0.57
N ASN A 54 10.74 4.81 0.73
CA ASN A 54 10.24 3.51 0.27
C ASN A 54 9.52 3.60 -1.09
N LEU A 55 8.84 4.71 -1.37
CA LEU A 55 8.19 4.97 -2.64
C LEU A 55 9.06 5.93 -3.48
N GLN A 56 10.07 5.38 -4.16
CA GLN A 56 10.95 6.15 -5.04
C GLN A 56 10.24 6.49 -6.36
N LEU A 57 9.26 7.40 -6.30
CA LEU A 57 8.64 7.95 -7.50
C LEU A 57 9.66 8.82 -8.25
N ASP A 58 9.83 8.54 -9.54
CA ASP A 58 10.70 9.30 -10.42
C ASP A 58 10.17 10.74 -10.54
N PRO A 59 10.89 11.76 -10.02
CA PRO A 59 10.41 13.14 -10.02
C PRO A 59 10.39 13.76 -11.43
N THR A 60 10.98 13.09 -12.43
CA THR A 60 10.86 13.50 -13.84
C THR A 60 9.56 13.02 -14.50
N LYS A 61 8.80 12.14 -13.82
CA LYS A 61 7.56 11.56 -14.34
C LYS A 61 6.33 11.94 -13.52
N TRP A 62 6.50 12.29 -12.25
CA TRP A 62 5.40 12.47 -11.31
C TRP A 62 5.50 13.78 -10.55
N THR A 63 4.36 14.45 -10.42
CA THR A 63 4.13 15.59 -9.52
C THR A 63 3.30 15.13 -8.33
N ILE A 64 3.78 15.36 -7.10
CA ILE A 64 3.08 14.92 -5.88
C ILE A 64 1.99 15.92 -5.50
N LEU A 65 0.77 15.43 -5.32
CA LEU A 65 -0.40 16.23 -4.92
C LEU A 65 -0.63 16.22 -3.40
N GLY A 66 -0.23 15.14 -2.73
CA GLY A 66 -0.44 14.95 -1.30
C GLY A 66 -0.25 13.49 -0.91
N GLY A 67 -0.38 13.20 0.38
CA GLY A 67 -0.24 11.85 0.91
C GLY A 67 -0.51 11.80 2.40
N GLY A 68 -0.42 10.61 2.97
CA GLY A 68 -0.66 10.39 4.38
C GLY A 68 -0.18 9.03 4.85
N SER A 69 -0.19 8.83 6.16
CA SER A 69 0.15 7.56 6.79
C SER A 69 -1.00 7.04 7.66
N THR A 70 -1.07 5.72 7.79
CA THR A 70 -2.02 4.98 8.60
C THR A 70 -1.28 4.08 9.58
N ASP A 71 -1.96 3.69 10.66
CA ASP A 71 -1.45 2.75 11.67
C ASP A 71 -0.02 3.06 12.15
N ASN A 72 0.25 4.31 12.54
CA ASN A 72 1.56 4.77 12.99
C ASN A 72 2.69 4.56 11.97
N GLY A 73 2.40 4.72 10.68
CA GLY A 73 3.39 4.62 9.60
C GLY A 73 3.53 3.23 8.99
N ARG A 74 2.68 2.27 9.38
CA ARG A 74 2.69 0.93 8.78
C ARG A 74 2.03 0.90 7.41
N GLY A 75 1.06 1.77 7.17
CA GLY A 75 0.49 2.00 5.86
C GLY A 75 0.72 3.44 5.43
N ALA A 76 0.81 3.64 4.14
CA ALA A 76 1.20 4.91 3.57
C ALA A 76 0.67 5.07 2.16
N TYR A 77 0.26 6.27 1.79
CA TYR A 77 -0.22 6.55 0.44
C TYR A 77 0.22 7.93 -0.07
N VAL A 78 0.30 8.05 -1.39
CA VAL A 78 0.64 9.28 -2.11
C VAL A 78 -0.24 9.42 -3.34
N HIS A 79 -0.83 10.59 -3.51
CA HIS A 79 -1.50 11.00 -4.74
C HIS A 79 -0.49 11.74 -5.62
N ALA A 80 -0.42 11.36 -6.89
CA ALA A 80 0.47 11.98 -7.85
C ALA A 80 -0.22 12.17 -9.19
N THR A 81 0.23 13.19 -9.91
CA THR A 81 -0.14 13.46 -11.30
C THR A 81 1.05 13.13 -12.18
N ARG A 82 0.82 12.39 -13.26
CA ARG A 82 1.83 12.11 -14.26
C ARG A 82 2.09 13.36 -15.09
N ILE A 83 3.37 13.72 -15.26
CA ILE A 83 3.77 14.97 -15.95
C ILE A 83 3.46 14.92 -17.46
N GLU A 84 3.46 13.73 -18.06
CA GLU A 84 3.31 13.56 -19.51
C GLU A 84 1.88 13.83 -20.00
N ASP A 85 0.87 13.42 -19.23
CA ASP A 85 -0.54 13.37 -19.66
C ASP A 85 -1.52 13.89 -18.60
N ASP A 86 -1.01 14.48 -17.51
CA ASP A 86 -1.78 14.95 -16.35
C ASP A 86 -2.69 13.88 -15.70
N SER A 87 -2.45 12.59 -15.97
CA SER A 87 -3.22 11.50 -15.37
C SER A 87 -2.95 11.40 -13.86
N GLN A 88 -4.00 11.17 -13.08
CA GLN A 88 -3.90 11.05 -11.63
C GLN A 88 -3.72 9.58 -11.22
N SER A 89 -2.88 9.35 -10.22
CA SER A 89 -2.58 8.02 -9.69
C SER A 89 -2.40 8.08 -8.17
N THR A 90 -2.85 7.03 -7.50
CA THR A 90 -2.64 6.84 -6.07
C THR A 90 -1.71 5.65 -5.88
N PHE A 91 -0.63 5.86 -5.16
CA PHE A 91 0.34 4.83 -4.79
C PHE A 91 0.21 4.52 -3.31
N MET A 92 0.27 3.24 -2.95
CA MET A 92 0.18 2.77 -1.57
C MET A 92 1.37 1.86 -1.24
N VAL A 93 1.86 1.96 -0.01
CA VAL A 93 2.88 1.09 0.57
C VAL A 93 2.39 0.59 1.91
N GLU A 94 2.52 -0.71 2.14
CA GLU A 94 2.10 -1.38 3.36
C GLU A 94 3.25 -2.21 3.91
N HIS A 95 3.54 -2.04 5.19
CA HIS A 95 4.54 -2.78 5.96
C HIS A 95 3.84 -3.88 6.77
N ASP A 96 3.37 -4.89 6.06
CA ASP A 96 2.61 -6.02 6.60
C ASP A 96 3.47 -7.16 7.15
N ALA A 97 4.80 -7.10 6.94
CA ALA A 97 5.73 -8.09 7.45
C ALA A 97 5.53 -8.35 8.95
N GLY A 98 5.38 -9.63 9.31
CA GLY A 98 5.14 -10.07 10.69
C GLY A 98 3.69 -9.90 11.18
N LEU A 99 2.76 -9.44 10.34
CA LEU A 99 1.34 -9.44 10.68
C LEU A 99 0.69 -10.79 10.49
N ALA A 100 -0.28 -11.07 11.35
CA ALA A 100 -1.29 -12.07 11.05
C ALA A 100 -2.10 -11.66 9.79
N PRO A 101 -2.60 -12.61 8.98
CA PRO A 101 -3.27 -12.32 7.72
C PRO A 101 -4.39 -11.27 7.82
N TYR A 102 -5.27 -11.38 8.82
CA TYR A 102 -6.32 -10.38 9.01
C TYR A 102 -5.81 -9.02 9.46
N ALA A 103 -4.70 -8.95 10.20
CA ALA A 103 -4.12 -7.66 10.55
C ALA A 103 -3.52 -6.97 9.31
N ALA A 104 -2.95 -7.74 8.37
CA ALA A 104 -2.48 -7.24 7.08
C ALA A 104 -3.65 -6.75 6.19
N PHE A 105 -4.71 -7.56 6.07
CA PHE A 105 -5.93 -7.16 5.37
C PHE A 105 -6.53 -5.87 5.95
N LEU A 106 -6.62 -5.77 7.27
CA LEU A 106 -7.17 -4.60 7.92
C LEU A 106 -6.28 -3.36 7.78
N LEU A 107 -4.96 -3.53 7.70
CA LEU A 107 -4.03 -2.45 7.38
C LEU A 107 -4.27 -1.93 5.96
N HIS A 108 -4.44 -2.84 5.00
CA HIS A 108 -4.77 -2.49 3.61
C HIS A 108 -6.06 -1.67 3.53
N GLU A 109 -7.14 -2.19 4.10
CA GLU A 109 -8.46 -1.54 4.08
C GLU A 109 -8.45 -0.15 4.72
N ARG A 110 -7.72 0.02 5.82
CA ARG A 110 -7.53 1.34 6.44
C ARG A 110 -6.72 2.29 5.56
N THR A 111 -5.66 1.78 4.92
CA THR A 111 -4.78 2.58 4.06
C THR A 111 -5.51 3.03 2.79
N LYS A 112 -6.25 2.11 2.17
CA LYS A 112 -7.15 2.39 1.03
C LYS A 112 -8.20 3.43 1.41
N ALA A 113 -8.92 3.22 2.51
CA ALA A 113 -9.95 4.17 2.95
C ALA A 113 -9.38 5.57 3.24
N ALA A 114 -8.19 5.64 3.84
CA ALA A 114 -7.50 6.91 4.10
C ALA A 114 -7.08 7.60 2.80
N ALA A 115 -6.59 6.84 1.81
CA ALA A 115 -6.21 7.37 0.50
C ALA A 115 -7.43 7.87 -0.28
N ASP A 116 -8.52 7.10 -0.30
CA ASP A 116 -9.76 7.46 -0.99
C ASP A 116 -10.37 8.74 -0.40
N ALA A 117 -10.31 8.90 0.93
CA ALA A 117 -10.83 10.08 1.62
C ALA A 117 -10.12 11.40 1.25
N THR A 118 -8.87 11.33 0.81
CA THR A 118 -8.07 12.48 0.38
C THR A 118 -7.81 12.51 -1.12
N SER A 119 -8.42 11.59 -1.87
CA SER A 119 -8.19 11.47 -3.30
C SER A 119 -8.67 12.73 -4.05
N PRO A 120 -7.85 13.28 -4.95
CA PRO A 120 -8.25 14.37 -5.82
C PRO A 120 -9.27 13.93 -6.89
N VAL A 121 -9.34 12.63 -7.18
CA VAL A 121 -10.40 12.03 -8.02
C VAL A 121 -11.53 11.54 -7.12
N PRO A 122 -12.81 11.80 -7.45
CA PRO A 122 -13.93 11.18 -6.75
C PRO A 122 -13.83 9.65 -6.80
N VAL A 123 -13.70 9.02 -5.63
CA VAL A 123 -13.77 7.57 -5.46
C VAL A 123 -15.08 7.26 -4.74
N SER A 124 -15.84 6.27 -5.23
CA SER A 124 -17.01 5.78 -4.50
C SER A 124 -16.51 4.95 -3.32
N PRO A 125 -16.71 5.39 -2.06
CA PRO A 125 -16.28 4.60 -0.92
C PRO A 125 -17.12 3.35 -0.83
N GLU A 126 -16.49 2.23 -0.46
CA GLU A 126 -17.23 1.06 -0.04
C GLU A 126 -18.01 1.39 1.24
N THR A 127 -19.32 1.14 1.23
CA THR A 127 -20.21 1.51 2.33
C THR A 127 -20.09 0.55 3.52
N GLY A 128 -20.27 1.10 4.73
CA GLY A 128 -20.35 0.32 5.97
C GLY A 128 -19.06 0.31 6.80
N PRO A 129 -19.14 -0.13 8.06
CA PRO A 129 -17.98 -0.22 8.94
C PRO A 129 -17.03 -1.33 8.47
N LEU A 130 -15.73 -1.10 8.60
CA LEU A 130 -14.73 -2.16 8.43
C LEU A 130 -14.87 -3.18 9.56
N CYS A 131 -14.82 -4.48 9.24
CA CYS A 131 -14.84 -5.51 10.26
C CYS A 131 -13.64 -5.40 11.22
N THR A 132 -13.83 -5.82 12.48
CA THR A 132 -12.72 -6.07 13.40
C THR A 132 -12.05 -7.41 13.10
N GLN A 133 -10.83 -7.62 13.60
CA GLN A 133 -10.14 -8.90 13.46
C GLN A 133 -10.96 -10.06 14.05
N ALA A 134 -11.58 -9.86 15.21
CA ALA A 134 -12.42 -10.88 15.84
C ALA A 134 -13.65 -11.24 14.98
N GLN A 135 -14.25 -10.26 14.31
CA GLN A 135 -15.35 -10.50 13.38
C GLN A 135 -14.88 -11.27 12.15
N LEU A 136 -13.73 -10.95 11.58
CA LEU A 136 -13.18 -11.69 10.44
C LEU A 136 -12.85 -13.15 10.82
N THR A 137 -12.23 -13.39 11.97
CA THR A 137 -11.97 -14.76 12.46
C THR A 137 -13.26 -15.53 12.73
N ARG A 138 -14.30 -14.88 13.28
CA ARG A 138 -15.62 -15.50 13.45
C ARG A 138 -16.23 -15.88 12.10
N ALA A 139 -16.19 -14.97 11.12
CA ALA A 139 -16.73 -15.19 9.78
C ALA A 139 -16.04 -16.38 9.09
N GLU A 140 -14.71 -16.47 9.18
CA GLU A 140 -13.97 -17.63 8.67
C GLU A 140 -14.41 -18.94 9.33
N GLY A 141 -14.57 -18.95 10.65
CA GLY A 141 -15.04 -20.13 11.38
C GLY A 141 -16.48 -20.54 11.03
N VAL A 142 -17.34 -19.59 10.67
CA VAL A 142 -18.68 -19.86 10.15
C VAL A 142 -18.60 -20.46 8.75
N ALA A 143 -17.82 -19.85 7.86
CA ALA A 143 -17.60 -20.33 6.50
C ALA A 143 -16.99 -21.74 6.50
N LEU A 144 -15.93 -22.00 7.28
CA LEU A 144 -15.30 -23.32 7.38
C LEU A 144 -16.28 -24.40 7.86
N ARG A 145 -17.15 -24.09 8.83
CA ARG A 145 -18.18 -25.03 9.30
C ARG A 145 -19.20 -25.34 8.20
N ALA A 146 -19.60 -24.35 7.42
CA ALA A 146 -20.49 -24.54 6.28
C ALA A 146 -19.82 -25.37 5.16
N LEU A 147 -18.53 -25.14 4.89
CA LEU A 147 -17.77 -25.87 3.88
C LEU A 147 -17.54 -27.34 4.26
N GLY A 148 -17.43 -27.64 5.57
CA GLY A 148 -17.26 -29.00 6.08
C GLY A 148 -18.38 -29.99 5.71
N THR A 149 -19.52 -29.52 5.20
CA THR A 149 -20.60 -30.39 4.71
C THR A 149 -20.42 -30.84 3.26
N PHE A 150 -19.45 -30.28 2.54
CA PHE A 150 -19.18 -30.61 1.13
C PHE A 150 -18.11 -31.71 1.03
N PRO A 151 -18.18 -32.57 -0.01
CA PRO A 151 -17.11 -33.51 -0.31
C PRO A 151 -15.88 -32.78 -0.91
N PRO A 152 -14.66 -33.32 -0.74
CA PRO A 152 -13.48 -32.80 -1.41
C PRO A 152 -13.67 -32.70 -2.93
N GLY A 153 -13.20 -31.61 -3.53
CA GLY A 153 -13.35 -31.35 -4.97
C GLY A 153 -14.72 -30.80 -5.38
N ALA A 154 -15.58 -30.41 -4.43
CA ALA A 154 -16.80 -29.67 -4.73
C ALA A 154 -16.52 -28.40 -5.56
N PRO A 155 -17.38 -28.03 -6.52
CA PRO A 155 -17.17 -26.85 -7.37
C PRO A 155 -16.94 -25.56 -6.57
N ALA A 156 -16.01 -24.73 -7.06
CA ALA A 156 -15.62 -23.48 -6.38
C ALA A 156 -16.77 -22.47 -6.26
N ASP A 157 -17.67 -22.42 -7.25
CA ASP A 157 -18.82 -21.52 -7.23
C ASP A 157 -19.88 -21.96 -6.20
N VAL A 158 -20.08 -23.27 -6.04
CA VAL A 158 -20.99 -23.85 -5.04
C VAL A 158 -20.47 -23.60 -3.63
N THR A 159 -19.19 -23.91 -3.39
CA THR A 159 -18.56 -23.73 -2.07
C THR A 159 -18.47 -22.26 -1.68
N ARG A 160 -18.14 -21.36 -2.61
CA ARG A 160 -18.18 -19.91 -2.40
C ARG A 160 -19.57 -19.43 -2.00
N ARG A 161 -20.61 -19.74 -2.79
CA ARG A 161 -21.99 -19.33 -2.46
C ARG A 161 -22.45 -19.84 -1.09
N ALA A 162 -22.05 -21.06 -0.71
CA ALA A 162 -22.39 -21.63 0.59
C ALA A 162 -21.69 -20.91 1.75
N ALA A 163 -20.39 -20.62 1.61
CA ALA A 163 -19.61 -19.86 2.59
C ALA A 163 -20.17 -18.44 2.76
N ASP A 164 -20.36 -17.70 1.66
CA ASP A 164 -20.87 -16.33 1.68
C ASP A 164 -22.28 -16.27 2.29
N LYS A 165 -23.15 -17.22 1.93
CA LYS A 165 -24.49 -17.31 2.51
C LYS A 165 -24.44 -17.58 4.01
N ALA A 166 -23.63 -18.52 4.47
CA ALA A 166 -23.53 -18.85 5.89
C ALA A 166 -23.03 -17.66 6.72
N VAL A 167 -22.06 -16.91 6.20
CA VAL A 167 -21.56 -15.69 6.84
C VAL A 167 -22.62 -14.58 6.82
N ALA A 168 -23.31 -14.37 5.70
CA ALA A 168 -24.40 -13.40 5.62
C ALA A 168 -25.53 -13.70 6.62
N ASP A 169 -25.95 -14.97 6.73
CA ASP A 169 -26.99 -15.40 7.66
C ASP A 169 -26.56 -15.21 9.14
N ASP A 170 -25.26 -15.37 9.45
CA ASP A 170 -24.71 -15.26 10.82
C ASP A 170 -24.40 -13.81 11.28
N PHE A 171 -24.20 -12.89 10.33
CA PHE A 171 -24.00 -11.46 10.60
C PHE A 171 -25.29 -10.63 10.46
N GLY A 172 -26.29 -11.15 9.76
CA GLY A 172 -27.64 -10.59 9.69
C GLY A 172 -27.65 -9.09 9.36
N ASP A 173 -28.35 -8.30 10.17
CA ASP A 173 -28.53 -6.86 9.98
C ASP A 173 -27.29 -6.01 10.30
N MET A 174 -26.16 -6.63 10.70
CA MET A 174 -24.91 -5.93 11.03
C MET A 174 -23.75 -6.36 10.13
N PRO A 175 -23.86 -6.22 8.79
CA PRO A 175 -22.76 -6.51 7.89
C PRO A 175 -21.61 -5.51 8.10
N CYS A 176 -20.38 -6.00 7.92
CA CYS A 176 -19.18 -5.18 7.92
C CYS A 176 -18.33 -5.50 6.68
N ARG A 177 -17.50 -4.54 6.24
CA ARG A 177 -16.62 -4.75 5.09
C ARG A 177 -15.52 -5.75 5.42
N GLY A 178 -15.27 -6.69 4.52
CA GLY A 178 -14.28 -7.77 4.67
C GLY A 178 -14.86 -9.16 4.95
N LEU A 179 -16.18 -9.31 5.09
CA LEU A 179 -16.82 -10.63 5.27
C LEU A 179 -16.62 -11.56 4.05
N GLU A 180 -16.67 -11.02 2.83
CA GLU A 180 -16.37 -11.76 1.60
C GLU A 180 -14.91 -12.24 1.59
N TYR A 181 -13.97 -11.40 2.05
CA TYR A 181 -12.57 -11.78 2.18
C TYR A 181 -12.41 -12.97 3.14
N ALA A 182 -13.01 -12.92 4.33
CA ALA A 182 -12.96 -14.04 5.29
C ALA A 182 -13.59 -15.33 4.74
N SER A 183 -14.70 -15.22 4.00
CA SER A 183 -15.36 -16.36 3.34
C SER A 183 -14.47 -17.00 2.28
N GLU A 184 -13.77 -16.19 1.49
CA GLU A 184 -12.85 -16.66 0.48
C GLU A 184 -11.58 -17.28 1.10
N GLN A 185 -11.04 -16.72 2.19
CA GLN A 185 -9.93 -17.33 2.94
C GLN A 185 -10.31 -18.74 3.43
N ALA A 186 -11.49 -18.88 4.04
CA ALA A 186 -12.01 -20.19 4.45
C ALA A 186 -12.13 -21.17 3.28
N ARG A 187 -12.59 -20.69 2.12
CA ARG A 187 -12.71 -21.52 0.90
C ARG A 187 -11.36 -22.01 0.40
N LEU A 188 -10.34 -21.15 0.40
CA LEU A 188 -8.98 -21.53 0.01
C LEU A 188 -8.40 -22.57 0.98
N VAL A 189 -8.52 -22.33 2.28
CA VAL A 189 -8.06 -23.26 3.33
C VAL A 189 -8.76 -24.62 3.18
N TYR A 190 -10.08 -24.63 2.99
CA TYR A 190 -10.86 -25.85 2.74
C TYR A 190 -10.40 -26.60 1.48
N ALA A 191 -10.05 -25.87 0.42
CA ALA A 191 -9.51 -26.44 -0.82
C ALA A 191 -8.04 -26.91 -0.69
N GLY A 192 -7.43 -26.84 0.51
CA GLY A 192 -6.02 -27.18 0.72
C GLY A 192 -5.05 -26.20 0.03
N THR A 193 -5.54 -25.01 -0.34
CA THR A 193 -4.73 -23.96 -0.94
C THR A 193 -4.25 -23.04 0.16
N GLU A 194 -2.93 -22.91 0.30
CA GLU A 194 -2.37 -21.90 1.20
C GLU A 194 -2.75 -20.51 0.67
N PRO A 195 -3.47 -19.69 1.46
CA PRO A 195 -3.79 -18.35 1.03
C PRO A 195 -2.49 -17.58 0.84
N ARG A 196 -2.37 -16.87 -0.29
CA ARG A 196 -1.17 -16.08 -0.52
C ARG A 196 -1.03 -15.06 0.63
N PRO A 197 0.17 -14.89 1.21
CA PRO A 197 0.41 -13.86 2.21
C PRO A 197 0.26 -12.45 1.62
N LEU A 198 0.29 -12.35 0.29
CA LEU A 198 0.00 -11.14 -0.46
C LEU A 198 -1.50 -11.03 -0.69
N LEU A 199 -2.05 -9.85 -0.39
CA LEU A 199 -3.41 -9.42 -0.71
C LEU A 199 -3.84 -9.94 -2.10
N MET A 200 -5.07 -10.45 -2.14
CA MET A 200 -5.62 -11.24 -3.25
C MET A 200 -5.53 -10.58 -4.63
N PRO A 201 -5.58 -11.39 -5.71
CA PRO A 201 -5.73 -10.91 -7.08
C PRO A 201 -7.06 -10.19 -7.24
N GLY A 202 -7.02 -8.93 -7.67
CA GLY A 202 -8.18 -8.03 -7.70
C GLY A 202 -7.81 -6.56 -7.86
N ALA A 203 -6.52 -6.22 -7.78
CA ALA A 203 -5.96 -5.01 -8.38
C ALA A 203 -6.04 -5.08 -9.92
N ARG A 204 -7.26 -5.04 -10.47
CA ARG A 204 -7.64 -4.62 -11.82
C ARG A 204 -9.09 -4.17 -11.81
#